data_AF-A0A3E0RB23-F1
#
_entry.id   AF-A0A3E0RB23-F1
#
_cell.length_a   1.000
_cell.length_b   1.000
_cell.length_c   1.000
_cell.angle_alpha   90.00
_cell.angle_beta   90.00
_cell.angle_gamma   90.00
#
_symmetry.space_group_name_H-M   'P 1'
#
loop_
_entity.id
_entity.type
_entity.pdbx_description
1 polymer ?
#
loop_
_entity_poly.entity_id
_entity_poly.type
_entity_poly.pdbx_seq_one_letter_code
_entity_poly.pdbx_strand_id
1 'polypeptide(L)'
;MALPKWTDERTEALTNFVGSESPVSQATVAEAADSLETSTRSISSKLRKMGYEVELASAAGGRSFSETQEATLRAFVTDNSGQYTYAQIAEHFEGGEFSPKSIQGKILSMELTDHVAPAPKVEAVRTYSEAEEATFVQMVNDGAFVEAIAEALDRSVNSVRGKALSLLRSGDIQAIPRQENTKGASNVDPLEGVDVPSMTVEAIAEAIGKTARGVKTMLTRRGLTAADYDGAAKAAKSQ
;
A
#
# COMPACT_ATOMS: atom_id res chain seq x y z
N MET A 1 -8.53 13.74 1.69
CA MET A 1 -7.23 14.44 1.62
C MET A 1 -6.44 14.11 2.88
N ALA A 2 -5.19 13.66 2.77
CA ALA A 2 -4.39 13.29 3.94
C ALA A 2 -3.78 14.56 4.56
N LEU A 3 -4.25 14.94 5.74
CA LEU A 3 -3.74 16.08 6.49
C LEU A 3 -2.23 15.89 6.79
N PRO A 4 -1.39 16.94 6.66
CA PRO A 4 0.04 16.85 6.94
C PRO A 4 0.26 16.48 8.41
N LYS A 5 1.11 15.47 8.65
CA LYS A 5 0.87 14.49 9.72
C LYS A 5 1.22 14.92 11.15
N TRP A 6 2.01 15.97 11.37
CA TRP A 6 2.42 16.42 12.71
C TRP A 6 2.87 17.88 12.67
N THR A 7 2.09 18.81 13.23
CA THR A 7 2.52 20.19 13.51
C THR A 7 3.25 20.27 14.85
N ASP A 8 3.86 21.42 15.16
CA ASP A 8 4.53 21.64 16.44
C ASP A 8 3.52 21.56 17.59
N GLU A 9 2.33 22.15 17.43
CA GLU A 9 1.26 22.09 18.45
C GLU A 9 0.77 20.67 18.69
N ARG A 10 0.60 19.87 17.63
CA ARG A 10 0.22 18.45 17.77
C ARG A 10 1.33 17.62 18.39
N THR A 11 2.59 17.97 18.12
CA THR A 11 3.75 17.31 18.72
C THR A 11 3.84 17.62 20.21
N GLU A 12 3.63 18.87 20.59
CA GLU A 12 3.56 19.30 21.99
C GLU A 12 2.39 18.65 22.72
N ALA A 13 1.20 18.61 22.11
CA ALA A 13 0.04 17.92 22.66
C ALA A 13 0.32 16.43 22.92
N LEU A 14 0.96 15.74 21.97
CA LEU A 14 1.37 14.34 22.16
C LEU A 14 2.40 14.17 23.28
N THR A 15 3.37 15.08 23.37
CA THR A 15 4.42 15.06 24.40
C THR A 15 3.83 15.27 25.79
N ASN A 16 2.90 16.21 25.92
CA ASN A 16 2.18 16.48 27.16
C ASN A 16 1.24 15.33 27.54
N PHE A 17 0.61 14.68 26.54
CA PHE A 17 -0.27 13.54 26.75
C PHE A 17 0.47 12.33 27.32
N VAL A 18 1.62 11.99 26.74
CA VAL A 18 2.43 10.83 27.14
C VAL A 18 3.27 11.10 28.39
N GLY A 19 3.64 12.37 28.62
CA GLY A 19 4.41 12.79 29.79
C GLY A 19 5.76 12.07 29.87
N SER A 20 6.05 11.48 31.03
CA SER A 20 7.30 10.76 31.34
C SER A 20 7.14 9.23 31.33
N GLU A 21 6.07 8.70 30.74
CA GLU A 21 5.85 7.25 30.66
C GLU A 21 6.94 6.58 29.79
N SER A 22 7.58 5.52 30.31
CA SER A 22 8.57 4.73 29.58
C SER A 22 8.62 3.28 30.09
N PRO A 23 8.44 2.27 29.22
CA PRO A 23 7.98 2.39 27.84
C PRO A 23 6.53 2.91 27.77
N VAL A 24 6.20 3.70 26.75
CA VAL A 24 4.83 4.14 26.49
C VAL A 24 3.98 2.93 26.11
N SER A 25 2.96 2.64 26.90
CA SER A 25 2.09 1.47 26.75
C SER A 25 1.21 1.56 25.51
N GLN A 26 0.74 0.41 25.03
CA GLN A 26 -0.22 0.38 23.92
C GLN A 26 -1.57 1.06 24.26
N ALA A 27 -1.96 1.04 25.55
CA ALA A 27 -3.15 1.75 26.02
C ALA A 27 -3.00 3.27 25.87
N THR A 28 -1.89 3.84 26.36
CA THR A 28 -1.60 5.28 26.21
C THR A 28 -1.50 5.67 24.73
N VAL A 29 -0.91 4.81 23.89
CA VAL A 29 -0.87 5.03 22.43
C VAL A 29 -2.27 5.06 21.81
N ALA A 30 -3.19 4.20 22.26
CA ALA A 30 -4.57 4.16 21.78
C ALA A 30 -5.34 5.41 22.18
N GLU A 31 -5.27 5.80 23.45
CA GLU A 31 -5.94 7.01 23.94
C GLU A 31 -5.41 8.29 23.27
N ALA A 32 -4.10 8.37 23.05
CA ALA A 32 -3.49 9.48 22.32
C ALA A 32 -3.92 9.51 20.84
N ALA A 33 -4.14 8.34 20.24
CA ALA A 33 -4.61 8.23 18.85
C ALA A 33 -6.04 8.76 18.72
N ASP A 34 -6.92 8.40 19.65
CA ASP A 34 -8.30 8.87 19.71
C ASP A 34 -8.34 10.38 19.96
N SER A 35 -7.59 10.87 20.96
CA SER A 35 -7.53 12.29 21.34
C SER A 35 -7.00 13.19 20.21
N LEU A 36 -6.00 12.71 19.46
CA LEU A 36 -5.39 13.48 18.36
C LEU A 36 -6.01 13.16 16.99
N GLU A 37 -7.09 12.38 16.95
CA GLU A 37 -7.81 11.96 15.75
C GLU A 37 -6.86 11.41 14.67
N THR A 38 -5.95 10.52 15.07
CA THR A 38 -4.98 9.90 14.16
C THR A 38 -4.86 8.40 14.46
N SER A 39 -4.04 7.67 13.69
CA SER A 39 -3.89 6.23 13.94
C SER A 39 -2.86 5.94 15.02
N THR A 40 -3.07 4.87 15.79
CA THR A 40 -2.10 4.30 16.75
C THR A 40 -0.72 4.12 16.12
N ARG A 41 -0.68 3.65 14.87
CA ARG A 41 0.55 3.56 14.07
C ARG A 41 1.25 4.89 13.85
N SER A 42 0.49 5.98 13.62
CA SER A 42 1.03 7.33 13.49
C SER A 42 1.64 7.83 14.79
N ILE A 43 0.94 7.60 15.91
CA ILE A 43 1.41 7.94 17.28
C ILE A 43 2.70 7.20 17.60
N SER A 44 2.71 5.86 17.53
CA SER A 44 3.90 5.06 17.84
C SER A 44 5.09 5.44 16.94
N SER A 45 4.84 5.72 15.66
CA SER A 45 5.91 6.15 14.73
C SER A 45 6.49 7.52 15.10
N LYS A 46 5.66 8.45 15.56
CA LYS A 46 6.08 9.80 15.95
C LYS A 46 6.86 9.76 17.27
N LEU A 47 6.35 9.06 18.28
CA LEU A 47 7.01 8.86 19.58
C LEU A 47 8.40 8.23 19.42
N ARG A 48 8.52 7.15 18.63
CA ARG A 48 9.82 6.51 18.35
C ARG A 48 10.78 7.45 17.62
N LYS A 49 10.28 8.27 16.69
CA LYS A 49 11.10 9.28 15.99
C LYS A 49 11.59 10.37 16.95
N MET A 50 10.83 10.67 18.00
CA MET A 50 11.19 11.60 19.07
C MET A 50 12.07 10.98 20.16
N GLY A 51 12.38 9.67 20.08
CA GLY A 51 13.26 8.98 21.03
C GLY A 51 12.56 8.32 22.22
N TYR A 52 11.22 8.29 22.25
CA TYR A 52 10.48 7.55 23.27
C TYR A 52 10.61 6.04 23.05
N GLU A 53 10.77 5.28 24.13
CA GLU A 53 10.57 3.84 24.12
C GLU A 53 9.05 3.58 24.10
N VAL A 54 8.58 2.83 23.11
CA VAL A 54 7.15 2.50 22.95
C VAL A 54 7.02 1.00 22.93
N GLU A 55 6.15 0.49 23.81
CA GLU A 55 5.84 -0.93 23.91
C GLU A 55 5.56 -1.52 22.52
N LEU A 56 6.03 -2.74 22.26
CA LEU A 56 5.72 -3.41 21.01
C LEU A 56 4.23 -3.80 21.02
N ALA A 57 3.50 -3.47 19.97
CA ALA A 57 2.12 -3.93 19.80
C ALA A 57 1.99 -5.47 19.87
N SER A 58 3.06 -6.18 19.53
CA SER A 58 3.16 -7.65 19.66
C SER A 58 3.37 -8.14 21.09
N ALA A 59 3.78 -7.28 22.03
CA ALA A 59 3.93 -7.63 23.44
C ALA A 59 2.59 -7.53 24.20
N ALA A 60 1.74 -6.57 23.84
CA ALA A 60 0.40 -6.43 24.40
C ALA A 60 -0.60 -7.49 23.90
N GLY A 61 -0.36 -8.05 22.71
CA GLY A 61 -1.08 -9.22 22.23
C GLY A 61 -0.53 -10.46 22.91
N GLY A 62 -1.06 -10.83 24.09
CA GLY A 62 -0.84 -12.17 24.66
C GLY A 62 -1.05 -13.27 23.62
N ARG A 63 -0.58 -14.51 23.90
CA ARG A 63 -0.77 -15.66 22.99
C ARG A 63 -2.19 -15.61 22.42
N SER A 64 -2.30 -15.40 21.11
CA SER A 64 -3.60 -15.19 20.44
C SER A 64 -4.53 -16.41 20.59
N PHE A 65 -3.97 -17.56 20.96
CA PHE A 65 -4.68 -18.77 21.33
C PHE A 65 -4.10 -19.29 22.66
N SER A 66 -4.98 -19.64 23.59
CA SER A 66 -4.64 -20.45 24.76
C SER A 66 -4.32 -21.89 24.35
N GLU A 67 -3.60 -22.63 25.21
CA GLU A 67 -3.28 -24.05 24.94
C GLU A 67 -4.55 -24.90 24.77
N THR A 68 -5.61 -24.59 25.52
CA THR A 68 -6.92 -25.22 25.37
C THR A 68 -7.54 -24.91 24.00
N GLN A 69 -7.51 -23.65 23.56
CA GLN A 69 -8.02 -23.27 22.24
C GLN A 69 -7.23 -23.94 21.11
N GLU A 70 -5.91 -24.10 21.25
CA GLU A 70 -5.10 -24.83 20.28
C GLU A 70 -5.45 -26.32 20.23
N ALA A 71 -5.68 -26.95 21.38
CA ALA A 71 -6.12 -28.34 21.46
C ALA A 71 -7.50 -28.53 20.81
N THR A 72 -8.46 -27.65 21.11
CA THR A 72 -9.80 -27.66 20.51
C THR A 72 -9.74 -27.44 19.01
N LEU A 73 -8.96 -26.47 18.53
CA LEU A 73 -8.82 -26.20 17.09
C LEU A 73 -8.17 -27.39 16.37
N ARG A 74 -7.14 -28.02 16.96
CA ARG A 74 -6.50 -29.22 16.42
C ARG A 74 -7.48 -30.38 16.31
N ALA A 75 -8.26 -30.65 17.35
CA ALA A 75 -9.28 -31.70 17.34
C ALA A 75 -10.33 -31.40 16.24
N PHE A 76 -10.85 -30.17 16.20
CA PHE A 76 -11.83 -29.75 15.22
C PHE A 76 -11.37 -29.97 13.78
N VAL A 77 -10.18 -29.53 13.40
CA VAL A 77 -9.70 -29.67 12.02
C VAL A 77 -9.36 -31.11 11.68
N THR A 78 -8.81 -31.89 12.62
CA THR A 78 -8.47 -33.30 12.38
C THR A 78 -9.72 -34.15 12.22
N ASP A 79 -10.72 -33.97 13.10
CA ASP A 79 -11.98 -34.73 13.07
C ASP A 79 -12.84 -34.38 11.85
N ASN A 80 -12.66 -33.17 11.30
CA ASN A 80 -13.37 -32.67 10.12
C ASN A 80 -12.43 -32.45 8.93
N SER A 81 -11.41 -33.31 8.81
CA SER A 81 -10.36 -33.17 7.81
C SER A 81 -10.91 -33.03 6.38
N GLY A 82 -10.55 -31.94 5.73
CA GLY A 82 -10.92 -31.62 4.34
C GLY A 82 -12.37 -31.15 4.16
N GLN A 83 -13.15 -30.98 5.23
CA GLN A 83 -14.57 -30.61 5.14
C GLN A 83 -14.80 -29.09 5.12
N TYR A 84 -14.01 -28.34 5.89
CA TYR A 84 -14.24 -26.91 6.09
C TYR A 84 -13.09 -26.06 5.57
N THR A 85 -13.43 -24.93 4.95
CA THR A 85 -12.48 -23.87 4.59
C THR A 85 -12.08 -23.05 5.80
N TYR A 86 -10.99 -22.26 5.73
CA TYR A 86 -10.59 -21.36 6.82
C TYR A 86 -11.71 -20.42 7.29
N ALA A 87 -12.56 -19.95 6.38
CA ALA A 87 -13.69 -19.08 6.72
C ALA A 87 -14.74 -19.81 7.56
N GLN A 88 -15.10 -21.03 7.16
CA GLN A 88 -16.06 -21.85 7.89
C GLN A 88 -15.51 -22.34 9.22
N ILE A 89 -14.22 -22.70 9.29
CA ILE A 89 -13.56 -23.05 10.56
C ILE A 89 -13.64 -21.87 11.52
N ALA A 90 -13.39 -20.65 11.05
CA ALA A 90 -13.54 -19.44 11.85
C ALA A 90 -14.97 -19.24 12.36
N GLU A 91 -15.98 -19.42 11.52
CA GLU A 91 -17.39 -19.32 11.93
C GLU A 91 -17.78 -20.37 12.99
N HIS A 92 -17.27 -21.60 12.88
CA HIS A 92 -17.58 -22.69 13.81
C HIS A 92 -16.78 -22.63 15.11
N PHE A 93 -15.57 -22.06 15.09
CA PHE A 93 -14.66 -22.08 16.23
C PHE A 93 -14.95 -20.90 17.19
N GLU A 94 -15.20 -21.22 18.46
CA GLU A 94 -15.43 -20.24 19.54
C GLU A 94 -16.46 -19.14 19.16
N GLY A 95 -17.51 -19.55 18.43
CA GLY A 95 -18.59 -18.65 18.02
C GLY A 95 -18.19 -17.54 17.04
N GLY A 96 -17.07 -17.68 16.31
CA GLY A 96 -16.64 -16.67 15.35
C GLY A 96 -15.76 -15.56 15.92
N GLU A 97 -15.25 -15.72 17.15
CA GLU A 97 -14.36 -14.73 17.79
C GLU A 97 -13.10 -14.46 16.95
N PHE A 98 -12.58 -15.48 16.27
CA PHE A 98 -11.35 -15.39 15.50
C PHE A 98 -11.63 -15.14 14.02
N SER A 99 -10.97 -14.13 13.46
CA SER A 99 -11.03 -13.92 11.99
C SER A 99 -10.48 -15.14 11.22
N PRO A 100 -10.96 -15.40 9.98
CA PRO A 100 -10.42 -16.45 9.11
C PRO A 100 -8.90 -16.40 8.95
N LYS A 101 -8.32 -15.20 8.96
CA LYS A 101 -6.87 -14.99 8.87
C LYS A 101 -6.13 -15.42 10.14
N SER A 102 -6.71 -15.17 11.31
CA SER A 102 -6.15 -15.62 12.59
C SER A 102 -6.13 -17.15 12.66
N ILE A 103 -7.26 -17.77 12.32
CA ILE A 103 -7.40 -19.24 12.23
C ILE A 103 -6.41 -19.82 11.23
N GLN A 104 -6.30 -19.25 10.03
CA GLN A 104 -5.33 -19.69 9.03
C GLN A 104 -3.90 -19.64 9.56
N GLY A 105 -3.50 -18.53 10.18
CA GLY A 105 -2.16 -18.38 10.76
C GLY A 105 -1.90 -19.43 11.84
N LYS A 106 -2.88 -19.69 12.70
CA LYS A 106 -2.77 -20.68 13.77
C LYS A 106 -2.67 -22.11 13.22
N ILE A 107 -3.53 -22.51 12.29
CA ILE A 107 -3.48 -23.83 11.63
C ILE A 107 -2.14 -24.04 10.93
N LEU A 108 -1.64 -23.02 10.22
CA LEU A 108 -0.32 -23.08 9.57
C LEU A 108 0.80 -23.31 10.60
N SER A 109 0.78 -22.59 11.73
CA SER A 109 1.78 -22.76 12.80
C SER A 109 1.71 -24.11 13.51
N MET A 110 0.59 -24.83 13.40
CA MET A 110 0.43 -26.20 13.89
C MET A 110 0.70 -27.25 12.83
N GLU A 111 1.05 -26.85 11.60
CA GLU A 111 1.28 -27.73 10.44
C GLU A 111 0.04 -28.58 10.07
N LEU A 112 -1.17 -28.04 10.26
CA LEU A 112 -2.44 -28.74 10.01
C LEU A 112 -3.16 -28.28 8.73
N THR A 113 -2.43 -27.68 7.78
CA THR A 113 -3.03 -27.13 6.55
C THR A 113 -3.71 -28.19 5.68
N ASP A 114 -3.23 -29.43 5.73
CA ASP A 114 -3.76 -30.55 4.95
C ASP A 114 -5.17 -30.98 5.39
N HIS A 115 -5.59 -30.55 6.58
CA HIS A 115 -6.93 -30.79 7.11
C HIS A 115 -7.96 -29.74 6.67
N VAL A 116 -7.56 -28.70 5.94
CA VAL A 116 -8.45 -27.60 5.55
C VAL A 116 -8.89 -27.76 4.10
N ALA A 117 -10.20 -27.64 3.86
CA ALA A 117 -10.75 -27.68 2.51
C ALA A 117 -10.23 -26.48 1.69
N PRO A 118 -9.93 -26.67 0.40
CA PRO A 118 -9.58 -25.57 -0.47
C PRO A 118 -10.74 -24.59 -0.55
N ALA A 119 -10.45 -23.30 -0.42
CA ALA A 119 -11.46 -22.27 -0.62
C ALA A 119 -11.96 -22.32 -2.08
N PRO A 120 -13.28 -22.22 -2.32
CA PRO A 120 -13.79 -22.08 -3.67
C PRO A 120 -13.13 -20.87 -4.32
N LYS A 121 -12.77 -21.01 -5.60
CA LYS A 121 -12.24 -19.87 -6.37
C LYS A 121 -13.34 -18.81 -6.41
N VAL A 122 -13.09 -17.68 -5.76
CA VAL A 122 -13.96 -16.52 -5.87
C VAL A 122 -13.95 -16.11 -7.34
N GLU A 123 -15.08 -16.25 -8.02
CA GLU A 123 -15.23 -15.73 -9.37
C GLU A 123 -14.99 -14.22 -9.31
N ALA A 124 -14.04 -13.75 -10.11
CA ALA A 124 -13.77 -12.33 -10.19
C ALA A 124 -15.04 -11.64 -10.68
N VAL A 125 -15.68 -10.86 -9.81
CA VAL A 125 -16.83 -10.05 -10.18
C VAL A 125 -16.40 -9.18 -11.36
N ARG A 126 -17.03 -9.38 -12.52
CA ARG A 126 -16.77 -8.56 -13.71
C ARG A 126 -17.12 -7.12 -13.37
N THR A 127 -16.12 -6.26 -13.41
CA THR A 127 -16.29 -4.83 -13.13
C THR A 127 -16.83 -4.07 -14.34
N TYR A 128 -16.73 -4.64 -15.54
CA TYR A 128 -17.31 -4.13 -16.78
C TYR A 128 -18.38 -5.12 -17.28
N SER A 129 -19.54 -4.59 -17.63
CA SER A 129 -20.58 -5.31 -18.35
C SER A 129 -20.18 -5.51 -19.81
N GLU A 130 -20.78 -6.49 -20.48
CA GLU A 130 -20.50 -6.78 -21.90
C GLU A 130 -20.78 -5.56 -22.80
N ALA A 131 -21.77 -4.75 -22.47
CA ALA A 131 -22.08 -3.51 -23.19
C ALA A 131 -20.98 -2.43 -23.01
N GLU A 132 -20.45 -2.28 -21.79
CA GLU A 132 -19.31 -1.39 -21.54
C GLU A 132 -18.06 -1.89 -22.27
N GLU A 133 -17.84 -3.20 -22.34
CA GLU A 133 -16.72 -3.79 -23.08
C GLU A 133 -16.83 -3.55 -24.59
N ALA A 134 -18.03 -3.72 -25.17
CA ALA A 134 -18.28 -3.42 -26.57
C ALA A 134 -18.01 -1.93 -26.89
N THR A 135 -18.50 -1.03 -26.03
CA THR A 135 -18.25 0.41 -26.15
C THR A 135 -16.75 0.72 -26.04
N PHE A 136 -16.07 0.09 -25.08
CA PHE A 136 -14.62 0.23 -24.88
C PHE A 136 -13.85 -0.14 -26.15
N VAL A 137 -14.09 -1.34 -26.70
CA VAL A 137 -13.40 -1.85 -27.88
C VAL A 137 -13.65 -0.94 -29.09
N GLN A 138 -14.90 -0.50 -29.28
CA GLN A 138 -15.25 0.45 -30.34
C GLN A 138 -14.45 1.74 -30.22
N MET A 139 -14.44 2.37 -29.04
CA MET A 139 -13.71 3.61 -28.81
C MET A 139 -12.20 3.46 -29.00
N VAL A 140 -11.61 2.32 -28.59
CA VAL A 140 -10.19 2.05 -28.86
C VAL A 140 -9.90 1.95 -30.35
N ASN A 141 -10.75 1.26 -31.11
CA ASN A 141 -10.62 1.11 -32.56
C ASN A 141 -10.81 2.43 -33.30
N ASP A 142 -11.66 3.32 -32.76
CA ASP A 142 -11.85 4.68 -33.25
C ASP A 142 -10.71 5.64 -32.85
N GLY A 143 -9.70 5.15 -32.12
CA GLY A 143 -8.52 5.92 -31.73
C GLY A 143 -8.72 6.85 -30.54
N ALA A 144 -9.76 6.63 -29.74
CA ALA A 144 -10.03 7.43 -28.54
C ALA A 144 -8.88 7.35 -27.52
N PHE A 145 -8.66 8.47 -26.83
CA PHE A 145 -7.74 8.51 -25.71
C PHE A 145 -8.33 7.83 -24.46
N VAL A 146 -7.46 7.38 -23.55
CA VAL A 146 -7.84 6.76 -22.28
C VAL A 146 -8.79 7.65 -21.48
N GLU A 147 -8.57 8.97 -21.49
CA GLU A 147 -9.44 9.94 -20.83
C GLU A 147 -10.86 9.97 -21.41
N ALA A 148 -11.01 9.95 -22.73
CA ALA A 148 -12.31 9.93 -23.38
C ALA A 148 -13.09 8.64 -23.08
N ILE A 149 -12.41 7.49 -23.06
CA ILE A 149 -13.01 6.20 -22.67
C ILE A 149 -13.42 6.21 -21.20
N ALA A 150 -12.60 6.82 -20.33
CA ALA A 150 -12.89 6.97 -18.91
C ALA A 150 -14.14 7.81 -18.68
N GLU A 151 -14.26 8.94 -19.36
CA GLU A 151 -15.46 9.79 -19.32
C GLU A 151 -16.70 9.08 -19.86
N ALA A 152 -16.60 8.45 -21.03
CA ALA A 152 -17.74 7.78 -21.68
C ALA A 152 -18.31 6.61 -20.88
N LEU A 153 -17.46 5.90 -20.12
CA LEU A 153 -17.87 4.75 -19.30
C LEU A 153 -18.09 5.09 -17.82
N ASP A 154 -17.97 6.37 -17.44
CA ASP A 154 -17.98 6.83 -16.05
C ASP A 154 -17.01 6.02 -15.16
N ARG A 155 -15.79 5.81 -15.65
CA ARG A 155 -14.72 5.06 -14.97
C ARG A 155 -13.51 5.93 -14.71
N SER A 156 -12.70 5.54 -13.72
CA SER A 156 -11.39 6.16 -13.56
C SER A 156 -10.44 5.75 -14.69
N VAL A 157 -9.55 6.67 -15.09
CA VAL A 157 -8.44 6.41 -16.03
C VAL A 157 -7.65 5.15 -15.65
N ASN A 158 -7.45 4.90 -14.35
CA ASN A 158 -6.74 3.69 -13.88
C ASN A 158 -7.53 2.41 -14.15
N SER A 159 -8.85 2.43 -13.96
CA SER A 159 -9.72 1.31 -14.31
C SER A 159 -9.66 1.01 -15.81
N VAL A 160 -9.74 2.06 -16.65
CA VAL A 160 -9.65 1.93 -18.11
C VAL A 160 -8.32 1.33 -18.55
N ARG A 161 -7.19 1.79 -17.99
CA ARG A 161 -5.86 1.20 -18.27
C ARG A 161 -5.81 -0.28 -17.91
N GLY A 162 -6.34 -0.65 -16.74
CA GLY A 162 -6.42 -2.04 -16.31
C GLY A 162 -7.25 -2.88 -17.27
N LYS A 163 -8.38 -2.35 -17.72
CA LYS A 163 -9.26 -3.03 -18.67
C LYS A 163 -8.62 -3.16 -20.06
N ALA A 164 -7.97 -2.12 -20.57
CA ALA A 164 -7.20 -2.18 -21.82
C ALA A 164 -6.12 -3.27 -21.77
N LEU A 165 -5.40 -3.40 -20.67
CA LEU A 165 -4.42 -4.48 -20.49
C LEU A 165 -5.08 -5.87 -20.51
N SER A 166 -6.28 -5.99 -19.92
CA SER A 166 -7.03 -7.25 -19.97
C SER A 166 -7.45 -7.60 -21.40
N LEU A 167 -8.05 -6.65 -22.12
CA LEU A 167 -8.54 -6.82 -23.49
C LEU A 167 -7.39 -7.09 -24.48
N LEU A 168 -6.22 -6.46 -24.27
CA LEU A 168 -5.03 -6.72 -25.06
C LEU A 168 -4.54 -8.17 -24.88
N ARG A 169 -4.58 -8.70 -23.65
CA ARG A 169 -4.17 -10.08 -23.37
C ARG A 169 -5.13 -11.13 -23.93
N SER A 170 -6.43 -10.83 -23.98
CA SER A 170 -7.42 -11.69 -24.62
C SER A 170 -7.45 -11.53 -26.16
N GLY A 171 -6.83 -10.49 -26.70
CA GLY A 171 -6.77 -10.22 -28.14
C GLY A 171 -7.97 -9.40 -28.67
N ASP A 172 -8.81 -8.87 -27.79
CA ASP A 172 -10.00 -8.09 -28.13
C ASP A 172 -9.65 -6.67 -28.64
N ILE A 173 -8.46 -6.17 -28.32
CA ILE A 173 -7.89 -4.94 -28.88
C ILE A 173 -6.45 -5.18 -29.34
N GLN A 174 -6.00 -4.42 -30.35
CA GLN A 174 -4.66 -4.58 -30.93
C GLN A 174 -3.57 -3.74 -30.24
N ALA A 175 -3.97 -2.68 -29.52
CA ALA A 175 -3.06 -1.81 -28.81
C ALA A 175 -3.75 -1.12 -27.63
N ILE A 176 -2.96 -0.69 -26.64
CA ILE A 176 -3.46 0.12 -25.53
C ILE A 176 -3.79 1.53 -26.07
N PRO A 177 -4.97 2.10 -25.77
CA PRO A 177 -5.32 3.46 -26.16
C PRO A 177 -4.31 4.46 -25.61
N ARG A 178 -4.02 5.51 -26.39
CA ARG A 178 -3.07 6.55 -26.00
C ARG A 178 -3.64 7.39 -24.87
N GLN A 179 -2.76 8.04 -24.13
CA GLN A 179 -3.17 9.03 -23.15
C GLN A 179 -2.97 10.43 -23.73
N GLU A 180 -3.99 11.28 -23.60
CA GLU A 180 -3.92 12.66 -24.08
C GLU A 180 -2.96 13.49 -23.20
N ASN A 181 -3.12 13.35 -21.88
CA ASN A 181 -2.33 14.08 -20.90
C ASN A 181 -1.17 13.22 -20.38
N THR A 182 -0.02 13.26 -21.07
CA THR A 182 1.19 12.58 -20.60
C THR A 182 2.05 13.50 -19.71
N LYS A 183 2.43 13.02 -18.52
CA LYS A 183 3.41 13.70 -17.66
C LYS A 183 4.81 13.55 -18.26
N GLY A 184 5.14 14.35 -19.26
CA GLY A 184 6.44 14.33 -19.93
C GLY A 184 6.43 14.61 -21.43
N ALA A 185 5.39 15.24 -21.99
CA ALA A 185 5.31 15.53 -23.42
C ALA A 185 6.40 16.50 -23.95
N SER A 186 7.13 17.19 -23.06
CA SER A 186 8.31 17.94 -23.50
C SER A 186 9.47 16.97 -23.73
N ASN A 187 9.86 16.76 -24.99
CA ASN A 187 11.15 16.15 -25.36
C ASN A 187 12.37 16.97 -24.89
N VAL A 188 12.15 18.06 -24.15
CA VAL A 188 13.18 18.94 -23.60
C VAL A 188 13.75 18.31 -22.34
N ASP A 189 15.08 18.34 -22.23
CA ASP A 189 15.76 17.82 -21.06
C ASP A 189 15.41 18.66 -19.82
N PRO A 190 14.79 18.08 -18.76
CA PRO A 190 14.42 18.82 -17.57
C PRO A 190 15.59 19.48 -16.83
N LEU A 191 16.84 19.03 -17.04
CA LEU A 191 18.03 19.65 -16.41
C LEU A 191 18.75 20.65 -17.33
N GLU A 192 18.24 20.88 -18.54
CA GLU A 192 18.83 21.83 -19.47
C GLU A 192 18.77 23.26 -18.91
N GLY A 193 19.91 23.95 -18.87
CA GLY A 193 20.02 25.30 -18.31
C GLY A 193 19.95 25.39 -16.78
N VAL A 194 19.84 24.27 -16.07
CA VAL A 194 19.88 24.24 -14.61
C VAL A 194 21.32 24.13 -14.13
N ASP A 195 21.74 25.03 -13.24
CA ASP A 195 23.06 24.97 -12.60
C ASP A 195 23.07 23.92 -11.48
N VAL A 196 23.04 22.65 -11.90
CA VAL A 196 22.94 21.48 -11.01
C VAL A 196 23.97 21.50 -9.88
N PRO A 197 25.28 21.80 -10.10
CA PRO A 197 26.28 21.77 -9.03
C PRO A 197 26.05 22.78 -7.90
N SER A 198 25.40 23.92 -8.17
CA SER A 198 25.20 24.98 -7.18
C SER A 198 23.88 24.89 -6.41
N MET A 199 22.96 24.03 -6.86
CA MET A 199 21.62 23.89 -6.29
C MET A 199 21.48 22.63 -5.43
N THR A 200 20.60 22.69 -4.43
CA THR A 200 20.17 21.48 -3.70
C THR A 200 19.16 20.68 -4.53
N VAL A 201 19.00 19.40 -4.24
CA VAL A 201 18.00 18.54 -4.89
C VAL A 201 16.61 19.14 -4.81
N GLU A 202 16.23 19.69 -3.66
CA GLU A 202 14.92 20.30 -3.43
C GLU A 202 14.73 21.53 -4.33
N ALA A 203 15.74 22.39 -4.46
CA ALA A 203 15.69 23.55 -5.34
C ALA A 203 15.62 23.15 -6.83
N ILE A 204 16.36 22.12 -7.24
CA ILE A 204 16.28 21.57 -8.60
C ILE A 204 14.88 20.98 -8.84
N ALA A 205 14.31 20.28 -7.85
CA ALA A 205 12.99 19.66 -7.96
C ALA A 205 11.89 20.70 -8.18
N GLU A 206 11.96 21.82 -7.45
CA GLU A 206 11.10 22.97 -7.63
C GLU A 206 11.26 23.60 -9.02
N ALA A 207 12.50 23.88 -9.44
CA ALA A 207 12.80 24.54 -10.71
C ALA A 207 12.26 23.78 -11.94
N ILE A 208 12.23 22.45 -11.88
CA ILE A 208 11.87 21.59 -13.02
C ILE A 208 10.50 20.91 -12.85
N GLY A 209 9.75 21.25 -11.80
CA GLY A 209 8.42 20.70 -11.52
C GLY A 209 8.41 19.18 -11.28
N LYS A 210 9.42 18.64 -10.60
CA LYS A 210 9.54 17.20 -10.26
C LYS A 210 9.67 17.00 -8.76
N THR A 211 9.70 15.74 -8.32
CA THR A 211 9.94 15.41 -6.91
C THR A 211 11.44 15.30 -6.63
N ALA A 212 11.85 15.58 -5.39
CA ALA A 212 13.24 15.41 -4.96
C ALA A 212 13.76 13.98 -5.20
N ARG A 213 12.90 12.97 -5.01
CA ARG A 213 13.22 11.57 -5.38
C ARG A 213 13.49 11.44 -6.88
N GLY A 214 12.65 12.02 -7.72
CA GLY A 214 12.84 12.03 -9.18
C GLY A 214 14.15 12.69 -9.59
N VAL A 215 14.50 13.82 -8.98
CA VAL A 215 15.78 14.51 -9.20
C VAL A 215 16.96 13.64 -8.80
N LYS A 216 16.96 13.05 -7.58
CA LYS A 216 18.03 12.13 -7.13
C LYS A 216 18.25 10.99 -8.14
N THR A 217 17.17 10.38 -8.62
CA THR A 217 17.26 9.33 -9.65
C THR A 217 17.87 9.83 -10.96
N MET A 218 17.49 11.02 -11.43
CA MET A 218 18.06 11.60 -12.65
C MET A 218 19.55 11.93 -12.50
N LEU A 219 19.94 12.52 -11.37
CA LEU A 219 21.33 12.84 -11.04
C LEU A 219 22.20 11.58 -11.00
N THR A 220 21.75 10.52 -10.31
CA THR A 220 22.47 9.23 -10.30
C THR A 220 22.58 8.63 -11.68
N ARG A 221 21.48 8.55 -12.43
CA ARG A 221 21.52 7.96 -13.78
C ARG A 221 22.46 8.70 -14.74
N ARG A 222 22.62 10.01 -14.55
CA ARG A 222 23.44 10.88 -15.41
C ARG A 222 24.84 11.13 -14.85
N GLY A 223 25.17 10.58 -13.68
CA GLY A 223 26.45 10.84 -13.01
C GLY A 223 26.69 12.30 -12.68
N LEU A 224 25.62 13.05 -12.35
CA LEU A 224 25.70 14.47 -11.99
C LEU A 224 25.65 14.66 -10.48
N THR A 225 26.34 15.69 -9.98
CA THR A 225 26.40 16.02 -8.56
C THR A 225 25.73 17.35 -8.30
N ALA A 226 24.77 17.37 -7.39
CA ALA A 226 24.14 18.56 -6.83
C ALA A 226 24.78 18.93 -5.49
N ALA A 227 24.52 20.13 -4.98
CA ALA A 227 25.17 20.67 -3.79
C ALA A 227 25.05 19.77 -2.55
N ASP A 228 23.94 19.06 -2.40
CA ASP A 228 23.63 18.17 -1.27
C ASP A 228 23.47 16.69 -1.68
N TYR A 229 23.80 16.35 -2.94
CA TYR A 229 23.63 14.99 -3.45
C TYR A 229 24.65 14.62 -4.53
N ASP A 230 25.54 13.69 -4.19
CA ASP A 230 26.51 13.12 -5.11
C ASP A 230 25.91 11.97 -5.93
N GLY A 231 25.32 12.33 -7.08
CA GLY A 231 24.78 11.36 -8.02
C GLY A 231 25.89 10.56 -8.74
N ALA A 232 27.04 11.17 -9.00
CA ALA A 232 28.19 10.53 -9.65
C ALA A 232 28.73 9.35 -8.82
N ALA A 233 29.00 9.57 -7.53
CA ALA A 233 29.49 8.51 -6.65
C ALA A 233 28.47 7.38 -6.46
N LYS A 234 27.17 7.68 -6.52
CA LYS A 234 26.11 6.66 -6.43
C LYS A 234 25.95 5.87 -7.74
N ALA A 235 26.15 6.52 -8.88
CA ALA A 235 26.13 5.86 -10.19
C ALA A 235 27.22 4.79 -10.26
N ALA A 236 28.44 5.15 -9.83
CA ALA A 236 29.59 4.25 -9.80
C ALA A 236 29.43 3.04 -8.86
N LYS A 237 28.56 3.11 -7.86
CA LYS A 237 28.23 2.00 -6.95
C LYS A 237 27.08 1.10 -7.45
N SER A 238 26.36 1.57 -8.47
CA SER A 238 25.17 0.89 -9.00
C SER A 238 25.46 0.16 -10.32
N GLN A 239 26.71 0.18 -10.79
CA GLN A 239 27.26 -0.66 -11.86
C GLN A 239 27.98 -1.86 -11.26
#